data_AF-A0AAV9GR94-F1
#
_entry.id   AF-A0AAV9GR94-F1
#
_cell.length_a   1.000
_cell.length_b   1.000
_cell.length_c   1.000
_cell.angle_alpha   90.00
_cell.angle_beta   90.00
_cell.angle_gamma   90.00
#
_symmetry.space_group_name_H-M   'P 1'
#
loop_
_entity.id
_entity.type
_entity.pdbx_description
1 polymer ?
#
loop_
_entity_poly.entity_id
_entity_poly.type
_entity_poly.pdbx_seq_one_letter_code
_entity_poly.pdbx_strand_id
1 'polypeptide(L)'
;MRVDPCFFCGRPSWPSKGITFMRNDGKSFRFCRSKCHKNFKMKRNPRKLKWTKAYRKNAGKEMVVDSTLQFAARRNVPVRYDRELVQKTLKAMERISEIRARRERVFYKKRMAGKRAREVAAARKLVANNEHLLPRLRGSEKRRLAELAAERGVDVEELKREELENIRTSKKSKAFGGENRRLRVRTDGGVEEITESFGGGMHEEDDGFEDEDGMDTD
;
A
#
# COMPACT_ATOMS: atom_id res chain seq x y z
N MET A 1 -28.46 -1.99 -22.11
CA MET A 1 -27.82 -2.77 -21.03
C MET A 1 -27.54 -1.86 -19.84
N ARG A 2 -27.86 -2.26 -18.61
CA ARG A 2 -27.74 -1.39 -17.41
C ARG A 2 -26.75 -1.96 -16.41
N VAL A 3 -25.92 -1.08 -15.84
CA VAL A 3 -25.02 -1.42 -14.72
C VAL A 3 -25.67 -0.96 -13.43
N ASP A 4 -26.02 -1.90 -12.57
CA ASP A 4 -26.65 -1.59 -11.29
C ASP A 4 -25.62 -1.58 -10.16
N PRO A 5 -25.74 -0.66 -9.19
CA PRO A 5 -24.92 -0.70 -8.00
C PRO A 5 -25.34 -1.90 -7.13
N CYS A 6 -24.38 -2.67 -6.65
CA CYS A 6 -24.65 -3.71 -5.67
C CYS A 6 -25.17 -3.09 -4.36
N PHE A 7 -26.24 -3.68 -3.82
CA PHE A 7 -26.90 -3.22 -2.60
C PHE A 7 -25.96 -3.15 -1.39
N PHE A 8 -25.03 -4.10 -1.26
CA PHE A 8 -24.16 -4.22 -0.10
C PHE A 8 -22.82 -3.51 -0.28
N CYS A 9 -22.08 -3.86 -1.36
CA CYS A 9 -20.73 -3.35 -1.61
C CYS A 9 -20.73 -1.93 -2.20
N GLY A 10 -21.78 -1.56 -2.95
CA GLY A 10 -21.84 -0.33 -3.73
C GLY A 10 -20.94 -0.32 -4.97
N ARG A 11 -20.32 -1.46 -5.33
CA ARG A 11 -19.58 -1.63 -6.58
C ARG A 11 -20.54 -1.86 -7.75
N PRO A 12 -20.13 -1.55 -9.00
CA PRO A 12 -20.92 -1.92 -10.18
C PRO A 12 -21.13 -3.43 -10.25
N SER A 13 -22.37 -3.82 -10.54
CA SER A 13 -22.75 -5.19 -10.88
C SER A 13 -23.05 -5.21 -12.36
N TRP A 14 -22.14 -5.79 -13.13
CA TRP A 14 -22.37 -6.02 -14.55
C TRP A 14 -23.52 -7.01 -14.75
N PRO A 15 -24.21 -6.96 -15.89
CA PRO A 15 -25.16 -8.00 -16.26
C PRO A 15 -24.46 -9.36 -16.34
N SER A 16 -25.24 -10.44 -16.24
CA SER A 16 -24.79 -11.85 -16.08
C SER A 16 -23.96 -12.17 -14.82
N LYS A 17 -23.31 -11.19 -14.19
CA LYS A 17 -22.55 -11.41 -12.94
C LYS A 17 -23.40 -11.16 -11.69
N GLY A 18 -23.10 -11.91 -10.63
CA GLY A 18 -23.73 -11.73 -9.32
C GLY A 18 -25.10 -12.39 -9.18
N ILE A 19 -25.81 -12.06 -8.11
CA ILE A 19 -27.10 -12.69 -7.74
C ILE A 19 -28.11 -11.58 -7.46
N THR A 20 -29.35 -11.77 -7.93
CA THR A 20 -30.48 -10.89 -7.58
C THR A 20 -31.42 -11.64 -6.64
N PHE A 21 -31.68 -11.07 -5.47
CA PHE A 21 -32.67 -11.58 -4.51
C PHE A 21 -33.92 -10.71 -4.57
N MET A 22 -35.07 -11.32 -4.86
CA MET A 22 -36.38 -10.67 -4.78
C MET A 22 -37.00 -10.94 -3.42
N ARG A 23 -37.35 -9.89 -2.68
CA ARG A 23 -38.09 -10.01 -1.43
C ARG A 23 -39.60 -9.89 -1.69
N ASN A 24 -40.41 -10.49 -0.83
CA ASN A 24 -41.88 -10.51 -0.94
C ASN A 24 -42.50 -9.11 -1.12
N ASP A 25 -41.90 -8.04 -0.57
CA ASP A 25 -42.33 -6.64 -0.77
C ASP A 25 -42.14 -6.11 -2.22
N GLY A 26 -41.78 -6.97 -3.18
CA GLY A 26 -41.44 -6.59 -4.56
C GLY A 26 -40.08 -5.88 -4.71
N LYS A 27 -39.27 -5.84 -3.64
CA LYS A 27 -37.95 -5.16 -3.65
C LYS A 27 -36.87 -6.09 -4.19
N SER A 28 -36.17 -5.62 -5.22
CA SER A 28 -35.01 -6.30 -5.81
C SER A 28 -33.70 -5.88 -5.12
N PHE A 29 -32.91 -6.87 -4.71
CA PHE A 29 -31.58 -6.66 -4.16
C PHE A 29 -30.54 -7.33 -5.06
N ARG A 30 -29.76 -6.53 -5.77
CA ARG A 30 -28.68 -7.04 -6.64
C ARG A 30 -27.35 -7.06 -5.91
N PHE A 31 -26.61 -8.17 -6.00
CA PHE A 31 -25.33 -8.37 -5.32
C PHE A 31 -24.20 -8.62 -6.31
N CYS A 32 -23.06 -7.95 -6.10
CA CYS A 32 -21.87 -8.06 -6.94
C CYS A 32 -21.21 -9.46 -6.87
N ARG A 33 -21.18 -10.09 -5.70
CA ARG A 33 -20.49 -11.38 -5.41
C ARG A 33 -21.19 -12.15 -4.29
N SER A 34 -20.90 -13.44 -4.17
CA SER A 34 -21.41 -14.33 -3.09
C SER A 34 -21.13 -13.78 -1.69
N LYS A 35 -19.96 -13.16 -1.46
CA LYS A 35 -19.60 -12.46 -0.20
C LYS A 35 -20.66 -11.44 0.23
N CYS A 36 -21.19 -10.66 -0.71
CA CYS A 36 -22.19 -9.64 -0.40
C CYS A 36 -23.54 -10.27 -0.07
N HIS A 37 -23.91 -11.31 -0.83
CA HIS A 37 -25.14 -12.06 -0.61
C HIS A 37 -25.13 -12.80 0.75
N LYS A 38 -24.03 -13.49 1.10
CA LYS A 38 -23.85 -14.15 2.41
C LYS A 38 -23.92 -13.13 3.56
N ASN A 39 -23.27 -11.97 3.44
CA ASN A 39 -23.34 -10.92 4.45
C ASN A 39 -24.75 -10.33 4.62
N PHE A 40 -25.49 -10.20 3.52
CA PHE A 40 -26.89 -9.79 3.55
C PHE A 40 -27.77 -10.83 4.25
N LYS A 41 -27.59 -12.12 3.95
CA LYS A 41 -28.27 -13.23 4.64
C LYS A 41 -27.98 -13.26 6.14
N MET A 42 -26.72 -13.00 6.52
CA MET A 42 -26.30 -12.82 7.92
C MET A 42 -26.81 -11.52 8.57
N LYS A 43 -27.66 -10.74 7.88
CA LYS A 43 -28.24 -9.47 8.37
C LYS A 43 -27.18 -8.46 8.84
N ARG A 44 -25.96 -8.51 8.29
CA ARG A 44 -24.91 -7.55 8.65
C ARG A 44 -25.25 -6.18 8.07
N ASN A 45 -25.04 -5.13 8.86
CA ASN A 45 -25.31 -3.77 8.41
C ASN A 45 -24.13 -3.23 7.57
N PRO A 46 -24.29 -2.94 6.27
CA PRO A 46 -23.20 -2.46 5.42
C PRO A 46 -22.58 -1.15 5.92
N ARG A 47 -23.34 -0.32 6.67
CA ARG A 47 -22.83 0.93 7.28
C ARG A 47 -21.82 0.71 8.40
N LYS A 48 -21.72 -0.50 8.95
CA LYS A 48 -20.74 -0.87 9.98
C LYS A 48 -19.50 -1.58 9.41
N LEU A 49 -19.57 -2.10 8.18
CA LEU A 49 -18.47 -2.85 7.56
C LEU A 49 -17.50 -1.92 6.83
N LYS A 50 -16.25 -1.85 7.32
CA LYS A 50 -15.23 -0.85 6.91
C LYS A 50 -14.92 -0.81 5.40
N TRP A 51 -15.10 -1.92 4.68
CA TRP A 51 -14.77 -2.07 3.27
C TRP A 51 -15.87 -1.63 2.30
N THR A 52 -17.11 -1.43 2.77
CA THR A 52 -18.23 -1.04 1.91
C THR A 52 -18.18 0.44 1.56
N LYS A 53 -18.76 0.81 0.42
CA LYS A 53 -18.94 2.23 0.07
C LYS A 53 -19.88 2.96 1.03
N ALA A 54 -20.90 2.28 1.55
CA ALA A 54 -21.84 2.84 2.53
C ALA A 54 -21.13 3.29 3.82
N TYR A 55 -20.26 2.44 4.39
CA TYR A 55 -19.44 2.82 5.55
C TYR A 55 -18.52 3.99 5.22
N ARG A 56 -17.83 3.95 4.07
CA ARG A 56 -16.87 4.98 3.68
C ARG A 56 -17.53 6.36 3.53
N LYS A 57 -18.73 6.44 2.97
CA LYS A 57 -19.52 7.67 2.90
C LYS A 57 -19.91 8.19 4.29
N ASN A 58 -20.43 7.31 5.15
CA ASN A 58 -20.85 7.68 6.51
C ASN A 58 -19.67 8.11 7.41
N ALA A 59 -18.51 7.48 7.25
CA ALA A 59 -17.30 7.78 8.01
C ALA A 59 -16.45 8.93 7.40
N GLY A 60 -16.98 9.69 6.44
CA GLY A 60 -16.27 10.82 5.83
C GLY A 60 -15.01 10.43 5.05
N LYS A 61 -14.90 9.18 4.56
CA LYS A 61 -13.76 8.69 3.77
C LYS A 61 -13.91 8.96 2.27
N GLU A 62 -15.10 9.35 1.82
CA GLU A 62 -15.42 9.69 0.43
C GLU A 62 -16.17 11.03 0.39
N MET A 63 -16.09 11.71 -0.74
CA MET A 63 -16.86 12.93 -0.99
C MET A 63 -18.33 12.56 -1.22
N VAL A 64 -19.23 13.08 -0.38
CA VAL A 64 -20.67 12.77 -0.43
C VAL A 64 -21.48 13.90 -1.06
N VAL A 65 -21.15 15.15 -0.72
CA VAL A 65 -21.84 16.35 -1.20
C VAL A 65 -20.98 17.00 -2.27
N ASP A 66 -21.26 16.73 -3.53
CA ASP A 66 -20.59 17.34 -4.68
C ASP A 66 -21.54 17.50 -5.86
N SER A 67 -21.39 18.59 -6.61
CA SER A 67 -22.24 18.87 -7.77
C SER A 67 -22.04 17.83 -8.90
N THR A 68 -20.84 17.23 -9.00
CA THR A 68 -20.58 16.18 -10.00
C THR A 68 -21.44 14.93 -9.82
N LEU A 69 -21.91 14.66 -8.59
CA LEU A 69 -22.71 13.47 -8.30
C LEU A 69 -24.17 13.61 -8.72
N GLN A 70 -24.68 14.85 -8.90
CA GLN A 70 -26.06 15.09 -9.30
C GLN A 70 -26.35 14.62 -10.73
N PHE A 71 -25.33 14.60 -11.60
CA PHE A 71 -25.47 14.17 -13.00
C PHE A 71 -25.77 12.67 -13.16
N ALA A 72 -25.54 11.85 -12.13
CA ALA A 72 -25.82 10.41 -12.12
C ALA A 72 -27.27 10.06 -11.72
N ALA A 73 -28.16 11.04 -11.62
CA ALA A 73 -29.56 10.83 -11.24
C ALA A 73 -30.32 9.94 -12.23
N ARG A 74 -31.23 9.10 -11.70
CA ARG A 74 -32.14 8.29 -12.52
C ARG A 74 -33.21 9.21 -13.12
N ARG A 75 -33.32 9.20 -14.45
CA ARG A 75 -34.38 9.92 -15.18
C ARG A 75 -35.54 8.96 -15.44
N ASN A 76 -36.74 9.31 -14.99
CA ASN A 76 -37.95 8.52 -15.21
C ASN A 76 -38.73 8.99 -16.45
N VAL A 77 -38.50 10.22 -16.91
CA VAL A 77 -39.11 10.77 -18.13
C VAL A 77 -38.10 10.64 -19.27
N PRO A 78 -38.42 9.89 -20.34
CA PRO A 78 -37.57 9.81 -21.52
C PRO A 78 -37.70 11.08 -22.35
N VAL A 79 -36.63 11.42 -23.07
CA VAL A 79 -36.61 12.51 -24.06
C VAL A 79 -36.51 11.88 -25.44
N ARG A 80 -37.05 12.54 -26.48
CA ARG A 80 -36.85 12.08 -27.86
C ARG A 80 -35.36 12.06 -28.19
N TYR A 81 -34.96 11.08 -28.99
CA TYR A 81 -33.58 10.97 -29.42
C TYR A 81 -33.19 12.17 -30.30
N ASP A 82 -32.07 12.79 -29.95
CA ASP A 82 -31.42 13.84 -30.73
C ASP A 82 -29.90 13.53 -30.75
N ARG A 83 -29.34 13.44 -31.96
CA ARG A 83 -27.93 13.09 -32.17
C ARG A 83 -26.99 14.14 -31.58
N GLU A 84 -27.33 15.43 -31.71
CA GLU A 84 -26.49 16.51 -31.17
C GLU A 84 -26.47 16.47 -29.64
N LEU A 85 -27.65 16.27 -29.04
CA LEU A 85 -27.78 16.13 -27.59
C LEU A 85 -26.92 14.96 -27.09
N VAL A 86 -26.99 13.81 -27.75
CA VAL A 86 -26.18 12.64 -27.39
C VAL A 86 -24.68 12.95 -27.48
N GLN A 87 -24.21 13.57 -28.57
CA GLN A 87 -22.79 13.94 -28.70
C GLN A 87 -22.32 14.93 -27.63
N LYS A 88 -23.14 15.96 -27.34
CA LYS A 88 -22.87 16.93 -26.27
C LYS A 88 -22.79 16.23 -24.91
N THR A 89 -23.70 15.29 -24.63
CA THR A 89 -23.70 14.53 -23.37
C THR A 89 -22.47 13.63 -23.19
N LEU A 90 -22.00 12.96 -24.25
CA LEU A 90 -20.79 12.13 -24.19
C LEU A 90 -19.55 12.96 -23.82
N LYS A 91 -19.37 14.12 -24.49
CA LYS A 91 -18.29 15.07 -24.18
C LYS A 91 -18.40 15.60 -22.74
N ALA A 92 -19.61 15.93 -22.29
CA ALA A 92 -19.85 16.38 -20.92
C ALA A 92 -19.54 15.29 -19.89
N MET A 93 -19.88 14.03 -20.15
CA MET A 93 -19.60 12.90 -19.25
C MET A 93 -18.10 12.70 -19.01
N GLU A 94 -17.30 12.74 -20.08
CA GLU A 94 -15.83 12.69 -19.99
C GLU A 94 -15.30 13.82 -19.10
N ARG A 95 -15.71 15.07 -19.39
CA ARG A 95 -15.29 16.23 -18.61
C ARG A 95 -15.69 16.16 -17.14
N ILE A 96 -16.91 15.69 -16.85
CA ILE A 96 -17.38 15.50 -15.46
C ILE A 96 -16.53 14.45 -14.74
N SER A 97 -16.14 13.37 -15.42
CA SER A 97 -15.33 12.30 -14.83
C SER A 97 -13.94 12.82 -14.42
N GLU A 98 -13.30 13.66 -15.23
CA GLU A 98 -12.02 14.30 -14.92
C GLU A 98 -12.12 15.24 -13.71
N ILE A 99 -13.16 16.08 -13.69
CA ILE A 99 -13.40 17.03 -12.59
C ILE A 99 -13.60 16.25 -11.29
N ARG A 100 -14.39 15.18 -11.34
CA ARG A 100 -14.63 14.30 -10.19
C ARG A 100 -13.34 13.65 -9.70
N ALA A 101 -12.54 13.05 -10.58
CA ALA A 101 -11.27 12.43 -10.22
C ALA A 101 -10.30 13.45 -9.58
N ARG A 102 -10.24 14.67 -10.11
CA ARG A 102 -9.45 15.77 -9.55
C ARG A 102 -9.93 16.16 -8.15
N ARG A 103 -11.25 16.32 -7.95
CA ARG A 103 -11.86 16.66 -6.66
C ARG A 103 -11.65 15.56 -5.62
N GLU A 104 -11.85 14.30 -5.99
CA GLU A 104 -11.61 13.14 -5.13
C GLU A 104 -10.14 13.06 -4.69
N ARG A 105 -9.19 13.33 -5.60
CA ARG A 105 -7.75 13.38 -5.29
C ARG A 105 -7.43 14.48 -4.27
N VAL A 106 -7.99 15.68 -4.44
CA VAL A 106 -7.80 16.79 -3.49
C VAL A 106 -8.38 16.43 -2.12
N PHE A 107 -9.57 15.83 -2.06
CA PHE A 107 -10.18 15.36 -0.82
C PHE A 107 -9.29 14.33 -0.10
N TYR A 108 -8.74 13.37 -0.85
CA TYR A 108 -7.80 12.39 -0.32
C TYR A 108 -6.53 13.04 0.26
N LYS A 109 -5.92 13.99 -0.49
CA LYS A 109 -4.72 14.71 -0.05
C LYS A 109 -4.98 15.49 1.24
N LYS A 110 -6.10 16.20 1.33
CA LYS A 110 -6.51 16.94 2.55
C LYS A 110 -6.70 15.99 3.73
N ARG A 111 -7.33 14.84 3.53
CA ARG A 111 -7.54 13.84 4.59
C ARG A 111 -6.22 13.20 5.07
N MET A 112 -5.25 13.02 4.18
CA MET A 112 -3.95 12.44 4.52
C MET A 112 -2.93 13.48 5.00
N ALA A 113 -3.28 14.77 4.97
CA ALA A 113 -2.42 15.83 5.48
C ALA A 113 -2.11 15.61 6.98
N GLY A 114 -0.88 15.93 7.39
CA GLY A 114 -0.43 15.77 8.77
C GLY A 114 0.02 14.35 9.17
N LYS A 115 -0.30 13.30 8.40
CA LYS A 115 0.18 11.92 8.68
C LYS A 115 1.71 11.86 8.70
N ARG A 116 2.37 12.46 7.70
CA ARG A 116 3.85 12.48 7.60
C ARG A 116 4.52 13.13 8.81
N ALA A 117 3.97 14.24 9.31
CA ALA A 117 4.51 14.90 10.50
C ALA A 117 4.39 14.02 11.75
N ARG A 118 3.25 13.33 11.91
CA ARG A 118 3.04 12.36 13.01
C ARG A 118 3.97 11.16 12.90
N GLU A 119 4.19 10.65 11.70
CA GLU A 119 5.13 9.54 11.45
C GLU A 119 6.57 9.94 11.79
N VAL A 120 7.01 11.13 11.37
CA VAL A 120 8.35 11.63 11.73
C VAL A 120 8.48 11.81 13.23
N ALA A 121 7.47 12.35 13.92
CA ALA A 121 7.48 12.47 15.37
C ALA A 121 7.52 11.12 16.08
N ALA A 122 6.73 10.15 15.60
CA ALA A 122 6.72 8.78 16.12
C ALA A 122 8.06 8.08 15.88
N ALA A 123 8.66 8.24 14.71
CA ALA A 123 9.97 7.71 14.37
C ALA A 123 11.06 8.30 15.26
N ARG A 124 11.06 9.63 15.48
CA ARG A 124 11.99 10.28 16.43
C ARG A 124 11.86 9.71 17.84
N LYS A 125 10.63 9.51 18.33
CA LYS A 125 10.37 8.91 19.64
C LYS A 125 10.86 7.45 19.70
N LEU A 126 10.65 6.69 18.64
CA LEU A 126 11.09 5.30 18.54
C LEU A 126 12.62 5.21 18.58
N VAL A 127 13.32 6.08 17.84
CA VAL A 127 14.80 6.15 17.83
C VAL A 127 15.34 6.54 19.20
N ALA A 128 14.72 7.52 19.88
CA ALA A 128 15.15 7.92 21.22
C ALA A 128 14.98 6.80 22.27
N ASN A 129 13.85 6.09 22.24
CA ASN A 129 13.61 4.97 23.15
C ASN A 129 14.53 3.77 22.87
N ASN A 130 14.80 3.51 21.58
CA ASN A 130 15.55 2.36 21.11
C ASN A 130 16.95 2.73 20.63
N GLU A 131 17.60 3.69 21.27
CA GLU A 131 18.95 4.15 20.89
C GLU A 131 19.97 2.99 20.92
N HIS A 132 19.80 2.07 21.86
CA HIS A 132 20.68 0.91 22.06
C HIS A 132 20.69 -0.09 20.89
N LEU A 133 19.64 -0.11 20.05
CA LEU A 133 19.59 -0.97 18.87
C LEU A 133 20.34 -0.38 17.67
N LEU A 134 20.74 0.89 17.75
CA LEU A 134 21.52 1.53 16.70
C LEU A 134 22.97 1.04 16.76
N PRO A 135 23.61 0.79 15.60
CA PRO A 135 25.03 0.48 15.55
C PRO A 135 25.85 1.58 16.25
N ARG A 136 26.47 1.26 17.39
CA ARG A 136 27.44 2.12 18.05
C ARG A 136 28.84 1.81 17.53
N LEU A 137 29.62 2.85 17.19
CA LEU A 137 31.07 2.70 16.95
C LEU A 137 31.75 2.28 18.26
N ARG A 138 32.78 1.44 18.17
CA ARG A 138 33.63 1.11 19.32
C ARG A 138 34.39 2.36 19.79
N GLY A 139 34.73 2.43 21.08
CA GLY A 139 35.43 3.59 21.65
C GLY A 139 36.80 3.87 21.01
N SER A 140 37.50 2.82 20.57
CA SER A 140 38.77 2.92 19.84
C SER A 140 38.60 3.55 18.45
N GLU A 141 37.54 3.20 17.72
CA GLU A 141 37.24 3.76 16.39
C GLU A 141 36.90 5.25 16.50
N LYS A 142 36.18 5.65 17.56
CA LYS A 142 35.90 7.08 17.82
C LYS A 142 37.16 7.90 18.10
N ARG A 143 38.13 7.35 18.83
CA ARG A 143 39.44 8.00 19.05
C ARG A 143 40.23 8.12 17.77
N ARG A 144 40.34 7.03 16.98
CA ARG A 144 41.01 7.02 15.67
C ARG A 144 40.44 8.09 14.72
N LEU A 145 39.10 8.19 14.64
CA LEU A 145 38.45 9.16 13.78
C LEU A 145 38.64 10.61 14.26
N ALA A 146 38.77 10.85 15.57
CA ALA A 146 39.06 12.17 16.11
C ALA A 146 40.51 12.62 15.84
N GLU A 147 41.47 11.68 15.88
CA GLU A 147 42.86 11.93 15.50
C GLU A 147 42.98 12.22 13.99
N LEU A 148 42.35 11.39 13.15
CA LEU A 148 42.31 11.60 11.69
C LEU A 148 41.64 12.92 11.28
N ALA A 149 40.61 13.35 12.02
CA ALA A 149 39.95 14.63 11.82
C ALA A 149 40.88 15.81 12.16
N ALA A 150 41.68 15.69 13.23
CA ALA A 150 42.66 16.71 13.62
C ALA A 150 43.81 16.82 12.61
N GLU A 151 44.26 15.69 12.04
CA GLU A 151 45.31 15.67 11.01
C GLU A 151 44.85 16.22 9.65
N ARG A 152 43.61 15.92 9.24
CA ARG A 152 43.07 16.35 7.94
C ARG A 152 42.35 17.71 7.99
N GLY A 153 42.13 18.26 9.19
CA GLY A 153 41.44 19.53 9.39
C GLY A 153 39.96 19.51 9.01
N VAL A 154 39.30 18.34 9.08
CA VAL A 154 37.89 18.13 8.70
C VAL A 154 37.05 17.90 9.96
N ASP A 155 35.76 18.25 9.91
CA ASP A 155 34.87 18.09 11.06
C ASP A 155 34.71 16.62 11.48
N VAL A 156 34.93 16.37 12.78
CA VAL A 156 34.89 15.04 13.42
C VAL A 156 33.54 14.33 13.20
N GLU A 157 32.45 15.09 13.11
CA GLU A 157 31.10 14.55 12.90
C GLU A 157 30.83 14.09 11.47
N GLU A 158 31.54 14.64 10.49
CA GLU A 158 31.40 14.27 9.08
C GLU A 158 32.07 12.92 8.81
N LEU A 159 33.31 12.75 9.29
CA LEU A 159 34.05 11.47 9.21
C LEU A 159 33.37 10.34 10.00
N LYS A 160 32.72 10.65 11.13
CA LYS A 160 31.90 9.66 11.87
C LYS A 160 30.68 9.20 11.07
N ARG A 161 30.03 10.09 10.31
CA ARG A 161 28.87 9.75 9.48
C ARG A 161 29.29 8.88 8.30
N GLU A 162 30.38 9.22 7.64
CA GLU A 162 30.95 8.42 6.54
C GLU A 162 31.32 7.00 6.99
N GLU A 163 32.00 6.85 8.13
CA GLU A 163 32.36 5.52 8.67
C GLU A 163 31.11 4.71 9.05
N LEU A 164 30.10 5.34 9.65
CA LEU A 164 28.81 4.69 9.95
C LEU A 164 28.05 4.28 8.70
N GLU A 165 28.09 5.08 7.64
CA GLU A 165 27.51 4.73 6.34
C GLU A 165 28.24 3.56 5.70
N ASN A 166 29.57 3.52 5.78
CA ASN A 166 30.40 2.39 5.34
C ASN A 166 30.11 1.11 6.14
N ILE A 167 29.91 1.20 7.45
CA ILE A 167 29.47 0.07 8.28
C ILE A 167 28.08 -0.42 7.86
N ARG A 168 27.17 0.51 7.51
CA ARG A 168 25.81 0.19 7.07
C ARG A 168 25.80 -0.51 5.71
N THR A 169 26.60 -0.05 4.75
CA THR A 169 26.74 -0.69 3.43
C THR A 169 27.42 -2.05 3.53
N SER A 170 28.46 -2.17 4.36
CA SER A 170 29.15 -3.45 4.65
C SER A 170 28.23 -4.49 5.31
N LYS A 171 27.34 -4.09 6.22
CA LYS A 171 26.35 -5.01 6.82
C LYS A 171 25.23 -5.40 5.85
N LYS A 172 24.88 -4.54 4.89
CA LYS A 172 23.91 -4.87 3.83
C LYS A 172 24.42 -5.93 2.87
N SER A 173 25.70 -5.90 2.49
CA SER A 173 26.29 -6.92 1.62
C SER A 173 26.49 -8.27 2.31
N LYS A 174 26.58 -8.31 3.65
CA LYS A 174 26.67 -9.54 4.45
C LYS A 174 25.33 -10.26 4.69
N ALA A 175 24.20 -9.68 4.27
CA ALA A 175 22.88 -10.30 4.43
C ALA A 175 22.61 -11.41 3.40
N PHE A 176 23.33 -11.43 2.27
CA PHE A 176 23.47 -12.59 1.39
C PHE A 176 24.80 -13.27 1.70
N GLY A 177 24.78 -14.61 1.80
CA GLY A 177 25.87 -15.43 2.35
C GLY A 177 27.28 -15.02 1.87
N GLY A 178 28.18 -14.85 2.83
CA GLY A 178 29.59 -14.55 2.58
C GLY A 178 30.50 -15.73 2.94
N GLU A 179 31.63 -15.81 2.25
CA GLU A 179 32.70 -16.78 2.50
C GLU A 179 33.74 -16.16 3.44
N ASN A 180 34.00 -16.79 4.59
CA ASN A 180 35.13 -16.43 5.44
C ASN A 180 36.33 -17.29 5.05
N ARG A 181 37.37 -16.66 4.50
CA ARG A 181 38.67 -17.31 4.25
C ARG A 181 39.60 -17.04 5.43
N ARG A 182 40.07 -18.10 6.08
CA ARG A 182 41.07 -18.00 7.14
C ARG A 182 42.30 -18.80 6.73
N LEU A 183 43.46 -18.16 6.84
CA LEU A 183 44.76 -18.79 6.64
C LEU A 183 45.25 -19.34 7.98
N ARG A 184 45.44 -20.64 8.09
CA ARG A 184 46.02 -21.31 9.26
C ARG A 184 47.39 -21.86 8.90
N VAL A 185 48.44 -21.35 9.55
CA VAL A 185 49.81 -21.86 9.35
C VAL A 185 49.98 -23.17 10.12
N ARG A 186 50.43 -24.24 9.45
CA ARG A 186 50.78 -25.53 10.06
C ARG A 186 52.14 -25.48 10.74
N THR A 187 52.40 -26.43 11.64
CA THR A 187 53.67 -26.60 12.37
C THR A 187 54.88 -26.78 11.46
N ASP A 188 54.67 -27.19 10.21
CA ASP A 188 55.71 -27.48 9.23
C ASP A 188 55.96 -26.27 8.28
N GLY A 189 55.34 -25.12 8.58
CA GLY A 189 55.49 -23.87 7.82
C GLY A 189 54.57 -23.71 6.60
N GLY A 190 53.77 -24.73 6.25
CA GLY A 190 52.77 -24.64 5.18
C GLY A 190 51.51 -23.86 5.59
N VAL A 191 50.91 -23.09 4.68
CA VAL A 191 49.71 -22.29 4.95
C VAL A 191 48.43 -22.98 4.43
N GLU A 192 47.59 -23.40 5.37
CA GLU A 192 46.20 -23.87 5.26
C GLU A 192 45.16 -22.83 4.87
N GLU A 193 44.59 -22.83 3.65
CA GLU A 193 43.36 -22.06 3.37
C GLU A 193 42.12 -22.86 3.79
N ILE A 194 41.47 -22.42 4.87
CA ILE A 194 40.18 -22.97 5.30
C ILE A 194 39.09 -21.98 4.88
N THR A 195 38.18 -22.43 4.02
CA THR A 195 37.02 -21.66 3.59
C THR A 195 35.76 -22.21 4.25
N GLU A 196 35.10 -21.38 5.05
CA GLU A 196 33.80 -21.70 5.66
C GLU A 196 32.73 -20.80 5.04
N SER A 197 31.76 -21.40 4.36
CA SER A 197 30.56 -20.73 3.86
C SER A 197 29.45 -20.84 4.90
N PHE A 198 28.90 -19.70 5.32
CA PHE A 198 27.77 -19.70 6.25
C PHE A 198 26.47 -19.44 5.48
N GLY A 199 25.63 -20.47 5.35
CA GLY A 199 24.34 -20.41 4.67
C GLY A 199 23.23 -19.94 5.59
N GLY A 200 22.72 -18.73 5.36
CA GLY A 200 21.43 -18.30 5.91
C GLY A 200 20.30 -18.86 5.06
N GLY A 201 19.66 -19.94 5.51
CA GLY A 201 18.42 -20.41 4.91
C GLY A 201 17.29 -19.41 5.17
N MET A 202 16.96 -18.60 4.18
CA MET A 202 15.64 -17.98 4.11
C MET A 202 14.66 -19.05 3.63
N HIS A 203 13.82 -19.53 4.53
CA HIS A 203 12.55 -20.13 4.13
C HIS A 203 11.71 -18.97 3.59
N GLU A 204 11.63 -18.84 2.27
CA GLU A 204 10.60 -18.07 1.61
C GLU A 204 9.27 -18.78 1.91
N GLU A 205 8.53 -18.29 2.91
CA GLU A 205 7.08 -18.38 2.84
C GLU A 205 6.67 -17.48 1.67
N ASP A 206 6.54 -18.11 0.50
CA ASP A 206 5.90 -17.54 -0.66
C ASP A 206 4.44 -17.24 -0.28
N ASP A 207 4.17 -15.99 0.12
CA ASP A 207 2.85 -15.37 0.05
C ASP A 207 2.49 -15.07 -1.42
N GLY A 208 2.70 -16.05 -2.30
CA GLY A 208 2.26 -16.06 -3.68
C GLY A 208 0.74 -16.24 -3.70
N PHE A 209 0.00 -15.14 -3.58
CA PHE A 209 -1.41 -15.12 -3.97
C PHE A 209 -1.47 -15.23 -5.50
N GLU A 210 -1.43 -16.47 -5.99
CA GLU A 210 -1.76 -16.82 -7.37
C GLU A 210 -3.25 -16.53 -7.59
N ASP A 211 -3.52 -15.48 -8.36
CA ASP A 211 -4.83 -15.29 -9.00
C ASP A 211 -5.00 -16.39 -10.06
N GLU A 212 -5.48 -17.57 -9.64
CA GLU A 212 -6.10 -18.55 -10.55
C GLU A 212 -7.41 -17.95 -11.09
N ASP A 213 -7.29 -17.13 -12.14
CA ASP A 213 -8.38 -16.91 -13.09
C ASP A 213 -8.53 -18.18 -13.95
N GLY A 214 -9.10 -19.23 -13.34
CA GLY A 214 -9.65 -20.37 -14.04
C GLY A 214 -10.78 -19.90 -14.95
N MET A 215 -10.51 -19.87 -16.25
CA MET A 215 -11.52 -19.91 -17.30
C MET A 215 -12.27 -21.25 -17.20
N ASP A 216 -13.41 -21.25 -16.51
CA ASP A 216 -14.43 -22.28 -16.73
C ASP A 216 -15.09 -22.00 -18.09
N THR A 217 -14.57 -22.67 -19.11
CA THR A 217 -15.32 -23.02 -20.31
C THR A 217 -16.13 -24.29 -20.03
N ASP A 218 -17.43 -24.11 -19.85
CA ASP A 218 -18.51 -24.96 -20.38
C ASP A 218 -19.84 -24.19 -20.33
#